data_AF-A9IKI4-F1
#
_entry.id   AF-A9IKI4-F1
#
_cell.length_a   1.000
_cell.length_b   1.000
_cell.length_c   1.000
_cell.angle_alpha   90.00
_cell.angle_beta   90.00
_cell.angle_gamma   90.00
#
_symmetry.space_group_name_H-M   'P 1'
#
loop_
_entity.id
_entity.type
_entity.pdbx_description
1 polymer ?
#
loop_
_entity_poly.entity_id
_entity_poly.type
_entity_poly.pdbx_seq_one_letter_code
_entity_poly.pdbx_strand_id
1 'polypeptide(L)'
;MMTKRLHGVRSDLCSYLRDIEKSGDLSLLLGAERGLVENDLLRYANSKAMINSLKTALMEIDVIKKHIILVSNPAQYKVVNEVYSLPKNRKGGLPYDEARQAIASHYTRLGNLDKARLTDIEKSILDVRRDNIKVMQKLYEKMQAKAIGIDL
;
A
#
# COMPACT_ATOMS: atom_id res chain seq x y z
N MET A 1 -28.65 -2.19 19.23
CA MET A 1 -28.37 -0.82 18.76
C MET A 1 -26.90 -0.60 18.37
N MET A 2 -25.91 -1.02 19.18
CA MET A 2 -24.47 -0.87 18.85
C MET A 2 -24.04 -1.60 17.57
N THR A 3 -24.53 -2.81 17.29
CA THR A 3 -24.13 -3.59 16.10
C THR A 3 -24.53 -2.93 14.78
N LYS A 4 -25.71 -2.29 14.72
CA LYS A 4 -26.16 -1.53 13.53
C LYS A 4 -25.29 -0.29 13.30
N ARG A 5 -24.88 0.39 14.38
CA ARG A 5 -23.99 1.56 14.31
C ARG A 5 -22.58 1.18 13.84
N LEU A 6 -22.03 0.08 14.35
CA LEU A 6 -20.71 -0.42 13.94
C LEU A 6 -20.70 -0.86 12.47
N HIS A 7 -21.75 -1.55 12.02
CA HIS A 7 -21.90 -1.89 10.61
C HIS A 7 -21.96 -0.63 9.73
N GLY A 8 -22.74 0.39 10.13
CA GLY A 8 -22.81 1.66 9.42
C GLY A 8 -21.43 2.31 9.24
N VAL A 9 -20.68 2.47 10.33
CA VAL A 9 -19.32 3.04 10.29
C VAL A 9 -18.38 2.25 9.37
N ARG A 10 -18.47 0.92 9.36
CA ARG A 10 -17.66 0.07 8.48
C ARG A 10 -18.06 0.18 7.00
N SER A 11 -19.36 0.36 6.75
CA SER A 11 -19.86 0.66 5.40
C SER A 11 -19.32 1.99 4.90
N ASP A 12 -19.38 3.03 5.73
CA ASP A 12 -18.87 4.37 5.39
C ASP A 12 -17.36 4.34 5.13
N LEU A 13 -16.60 3.61 5.96
CA LEU A 13 -15.18 3.37 5.73
C LEU A 13 -14.92 2.68 4.39
N CYS A 14 -15.68 1.62 4.07
CA CYS A 14 -15.54 0.90 2.81
C CYS A 14 -15.79 1.82 1.60
N SER A 15 -16.83 2.65 1.66
CA SER A 15 -17.14 3.66 0.63
C SER A 15 -16.01 4.69 0.51
N TYR A 16 -15.54 5.23 1.64
CA TYR A 16 -14.42 6.18 1.66
C TYR A 16 -13.16 5.61 1.00
N LEU A 17 -12.80 4.36 1.30
CA LEU A 17 -11.63 3.72 0.70
C LEU A 17 -11.77 3.53 -0.83
N ARG A 18 -12.99 3.25 -1.32
CA ARG A 18 -13.27 3.19 -2.77
C ARG A 18 -13.21 4.57 -3.42
N ASP A 19 -13.60 5.62 -2.73
CA ASP A 19 -13.54 6.98 -3.27
C ASP A 19 -12.10 7.49 -3.32
N ILE A 20 -11.25 7.13 -2.34
CA ILE A 20 -9.81 7.36 -2.42
C ILE A 20 -9.21 6.62 -3.62
N GLU A 21 -9.60 5.38 -3.87
CA GLU A 21 -9.15 4.62 -5.05
C GLU A 21 -9.37 5.40 -6.35
N LYS A 22 -10.59 5.93 -6.53
CA LYS A 22 -10.98 6.70 -7.72
C LYS A 22 -10.23 8.01 -7.87
N SER A 23 -9.74 8.59 -6.76
CA SER A 23 -8.97 9.84 -6.82
C SER A 23 -7.65 9.67 -7.58
N GLY A 24 -7.09 8.45 -7.61
CA GLY A 24 -5.78 8.20 -8.20
C GLY A 24 -4.63 8.93 -7.49
N ASP A 25 -4.86 9.47 -6.28
CA ASP A 25 -3.85 10.16 -5.50
C ASP A 25 -3.08 9.16 -4.62
N LEU A 26 -1.81 8.95 -4.99
CA LEU A 26 -0.91 8.03 -4.29
C LEU A 26 -0.68 8.43 -2.83
N SER A 27 -0.65 9.74 -2.51
CA SER A 27 -0.45 10.22 -1.15
C SER A 27 -1.67 9.97 -0.28
N LEU A 28 -2.88 10.16 -0.81
CA LEU A 28 -4.12 9.85 -0.11
C LEU A 28 -4.26 8.34 0.13
N LEU A 29 -3.99 7.53 -0.90
CA LEU A 29 -3.98 6.08 -0.83
C LEU A 29 -3.02 5.57 0.28
N LEU A 30 -1.77 6.06 0.26
CA LEU A 30 -0.76 5.66 1.24
C LEU A 30 -1.11 6.13 2.66
N GLY A 31 -1.62 7.36 2.79
CA GLY A 31 -2.02 7.94 4.08
C GLY A 31 -3.19 7.18 4.71
N ALA A 32 -4.20 6.81 3.90
CA ALA A 32 -5.33 6.02 4.36
C ALA A 32 -4.90 4.63 4.85
N GLU A 33 -4.05 3.93 4.08
CA GLU A 33 -3.54 2.62 4.50
C GLU A 33 -2.68 2.72 5.76
N ARG A 34 -1.83 3.75 5.86
CA ARG A 34 -1.04 3.99 7.08
C ARG A 34 -1.94 4.12 8.31
N GLY A 35 -3.02 4.92 8.21
CA GLY A 35 -3.98 5.10 9.30
C GLY A 35 -4.69 3.80 9.69
N LEU A 36 -5.02 2.94 8.71
CA LEU A 36 -5.60 1.63 8.97
C LEU A 36 -4.62 0.72 9.72
N VAL A 37 -3.36 0.64 9.27
CA VAL A 37 -2.33 -0.19 9.93
C VAL A 37 -2.03 0.30 11.34
N GLU A 38 -2.00 1.62 11.57
CA GLU A 38 -1.85 2.19 12.92
C GLU A 38 -3.03 1.82 13.81
N ASN A 39 -4.26 1.90 13.28
CA ASN A 39 -5.45 1.49 14.02
C ASN A 39 -5.41 -0.01 14.36
N ASP A 40 -5.02 -0.85 13.40
CA ASP A 40 -4.82 -2.28 13.56
C ASP A 40 -3.81 -2.58 14.66
N LEU A 41 -2.70 -1.84 14.70
CA LEU A 41 -1.68 -1.97 15.73
C LEU A 41 -2.18 -1.54 17.11
N LEU A 42 -2.91 -0.44 17.19
CA LEU A 42 -3.39 0.12 18.46
C LEU A 42 -4.55 -0.65 19.08
N ARG A 43 -5.44 -1.21 18.23
CA ARG A 43 -6.74 -1.75 18.70
C ARG A 43 -6.88 -3.26 18.55
N TYR A 44 -6.19 -3.86 17.58
CA TYR A 44 -6.44 -5.26 17.20
C TYR A 44 -5.21 -6.17 17.36
N ALA A 45 -4.02 -5.61 17.54
CA ALA A 45 -2.81 -6.39 17.78
C ALA A 45 -2.88 -7.15 19.12
N ASN A 46 -2.87 -8.49 19.05
CA ASN A 46 -3.08 -9.36 20.21
C ASN A 46 -1.91 -10.33 20.49
N SER A 47 -0.86 -10.29 19.66
CA SER A 47 0.30 -11.16 19.80
C SER A 47 1.58 -10.43 19.40
N LYS A 48 2.71 -10.85 19.95
CA LYS A 48 4.03 -10.29 19.61
C LYS A 48 4.32 -10.42 18.10
N ALA A 49 3.92 -11.54 17.50
CA ALA A 49 4.05 -11.76 16.07
C ALA A 49 3.24 -10.74 15.25
N MET A 50 1.98 -10.50 15.61
CA MET A 50 1.14 -9.50 14.94
C MET A 50 1.67 -8.08 15.14
N ILE A 51 2.09 -7.73 16.35
CA ILE A 51 2.71 -6.43 16.65
C ILE A 51 3.93 -6.20 15.76
N ASN A 52 4.83 -7.18 15.65
CA ASN A 52 6.02 -7.08 14.82
C ASN A 52 5.66 -6.95 13.33
N SER A 53 4.71 -7.76 12.85
CA SER A 53 4.25 -7.69 11.45
C SER A 53 3.68 -6.31 11.09
N LEU A 54 2.86 -5.72 11.98
CA LEU A 54 2.28 -4.39 11.78
C LEU A 54 3.32 -3.27 11.90
N LYS A 55 4.29 -3.38 12.81
CA LYS A 55 5.42 -2.44 12.88
C LYS A 55 6.26 -2.48 11.60
N THR A 56 6.54 -3.67 11.08
CA THR A 56 7.21 -3.82 9.78
C THR A 56 6.38 -3.20 8.65
N ALA A 57 5.06 -3.40 8.66
CA ALA A 57 4.18 -2.79 7.65
C ALA A 57 4.24 -1.25 7.68
N LEU A 58 4.28 -0.63 8.87
CA LEU A 58 4.42 0.83 9.01
C LEU A 58 5.77 1.32 8.51
N MET A 59 6.86 0.61 8.83
CA MET A 59 8.20 0.91 8.32
C MET A 59 8.25 0.84 6.79
N GLU A 60 7.68 -0.21 6.19
CA GLU A 60 7.56 -0.37 4.74
C GLU A 60 6.76 0.79 4.10
N ILE A 61 5.67 1.23 4.73
CA ILE A 61 4.89 2.39 4.28
C ILE A 61 5.73 3.67 4.31
N ASP A 62 6.54 3.87 5.34
CA ASP A 62 7.44 5.03 5.42
C ASP A 62 8.54 4.97 4.35
N VAL A 63 9.02 3.78 3.99
CA VAL A 63 9.93 3.58 2.84
C VAL A 63 9.25 3.98 1.53
N ILE A 64 8.02 3.53 1.29
CA ILE A 64 7.24 3.94 0.10
C ILE A 64 7.14 5.47 0.05
N LYS A 65 6.80 6.12 1.17
CA LYS A 65 6.71 7.59 1.26
C LYS A 65 8.02 8.28 0.87
N LYS A 66 9.16 7.80 1.35
CA LYS A 66 10.48 8.34 0.99
C LYS A 66 10.76 8.17 -0.51
N HIS A 67 10.45 7.01 -1.06
CA HIS A 67 10.67 6.72 -2.47
C HIS A 67 9.77 7.53 -3.41
N ILE A 68 8.54 7.86 -3.00
CA ILE A 68 7.67 8.80 -3.73
C ILE A 68 8.36 10.16 -3.91
N ILE A 69 9.08 10.64 -2.88
CA ILE A 69 9.84 11.89 -2.95
C ILE A 69 11.03 11.74 -3.92
N LEU A 70 11.76 10.62 -3.83
CA LEU A 70 12.90 10.34 -4.71
C LEU A 70 12.50 10.26 -6.19
N VAL A 71 11.43 9.50 -6.52
CA VAL A 71 10.96 9.34 -7.90
C VAL A 71 10.38 10.62 -8.48
N SER A 72 9.87 11.52 -7.63
CA SER A 72 9.40 12.84 -8.05
C SER A 72 10.53 13.77 -8.51
N ASN A 73 11.79 13.42 -8.24
CA ASN A 73 12.97 14.11 -8.74
C ASN A 73 13.71 13.24 -9.78
N PRO A 74 13.49 13.47 -11.11
CA PRO A 74 14.10 12.66 -12.17
C PRO A 74 15.63 12.56 -12.09
N ALA A 75 16.32 13.64 -11.69
CA ALA A 75 17.78 13.63 -11.59
C ALA A 75 18.27 12.68 -10.49
N GLN A 76 17.60 12.67 -9.33
CA GLN A 76 17.90 11.72 -8.24
C GLN A 76 17.52 10.29 -8.63
N TYR A 77 16.34 10.13 -9.26
CA TYR A 77 15.83 8.81 -9.58
C TYR A 77 16.60 8.10 -10.70
N LYS A 78 17.26 8.87 -11.58
CA LYS A 78 18.17 8.31 -12.59
C LYS A 78 19.32 7.50 -11.96
N VAL A 79 19.87 7.96 -10.83
CA VAL A 79 20.90 7.22 -10.08
C VAL A 79 20.34 5.89 -9.57
N VAL A 80 19.13 5.88 -9.02
CA VAL A 80 18.45 4.64 -8.60
C VAL A 80 18.28 3.70 -9.80
N ASN A 81 17.86 4.22 -10.95
CA ASN A 81 17.68 3.42 -12.14
C ASN A 81 18.98 2.74 -12.62
N GLU A 82 20.11 3.42 -12.52
CA GLU A 82 21.43 2.88 -12.88
C GLU A 82 21.89 1.75 -11.94
N VAL A 83 21.63 1.89 -10.64
CA VAL A 83 21.93 0.85 -9.63
C VAL A 83 21.14 -0.43 -9.89
N TYR A 84 19.91 -0.32 -10.41
CA TYR A 84 19.04 -1.45 -10.73
C TYR A 84 19.15 -1.87 -12.21
N SER A 85 20.35 -1.90 -12.78
CA SER A 85 20.59 -2.19 -14.21
C SER A 85 20.39 -3.66 -14.61
N LEU A 86 20.64 -4.61 -13.71
CA LEU A 86 20.52 -6.05 -14.02
C LEU A 86 19.06 -6.49 -14.17
N PRO A 87 18.71 -7.36 -15.16
CA PRO A 87 17.34 -7.81 -15.39
C PRO A 87 16.67 -8.43 -14.15
N LYS A 88 17.41 -9.17 -13.32
CA LYS A 88 16.90 -9.78 -12.08
C LYS A 88 16.43 -8.75 -11.03
N ASN A 89 16.91 -7.51 -11.14
CA ASN A 89 16.56 -6.40 -10.25
C ASN A 89 15.48 -5.48 -10.87
N ARG A 90 14.85 -5.91 -11.97
CA ARG A 90 13.85 -5.12 -12.70
C ARG A 90 12.57 -5.92 -12.88
N LYS A 91 11.45 -5.22 -12.98
CA LYS A 91 10.14 -5.78 -13.36
C LYS A 91 9.45 -4.85 -14.33
N GLY A 92 9.08 -5.38 -15.50
CA GLY A 92 8.50 -4.59 -16.59
C GLY A 92 9.42 -3.49 -17.09
N GLY A 93 10.74 -3.75 -17.13
CA GLY A 93 11.72 -2.76 -17.56
C GLY A 93 12.01 -1.64 -16.53
N LEU A 94 11.33 -1.61 -15.39
CA LEU A 94 11.53 -0.61 -14.32
C LEU A 94 12.31 -1.20 -13.13
N PRO A 95 13.03 -0.36 -12.36
CA PRO A 95 13.65 -0.79 -11.10
C PRO A 95 12.66 -1.50 -10.18
N TYR A 96 13.05 -2.64 -9.62
CA TYR A 96 12.33 -3.31 -8.52
C TYR A 96 12.91 -2.86 -7.18
N ASP A 97 12.77 -1.56 -6.92
CA ASP A 97 13.28 -0.86 -5.75
C ASP A 97 12.51 -1.21 -4.46
N GLU A 98 12.98 -0.67 -3.33
CA GLU A 98 12.39 -0.97 -2.02
C GLU A 98 10.91 -0.59 -1.91
N ALA A 99 10.47 0.48 -2.57
CA ALA A 99 9.05 0.83 -2.61
C ALA A 99 8.20 -0.24 -3.29
N ARG A 100 8.61 -0.76 -4.45
CA ARG A 100 7.88 -1.85 -5.10
C ARG A 100 7.89 -3.13 -4.29
N GLN A 101 9.00 -3.42 -3.61
CA GLN A 101 9.10 -4.56 -2.70
C GLN A 101 8.16 -4.41 -1.50
N ALA A 102 8.13 -3.21 -0.89
CA ALA A 102 7.24 -2.88 0.22
C ALA A 102 5.76 -2.96 -0.17
N ILE A 103 5.37 -2.41 -1.33
CA ILE A 103 4.01 -2.50 -1.87
C ILE A 103 3.60 -3.98 -2.07
N ALA A 104 4.48 -4.79 -2.67
CA ALA A 104 4.22 -6.22 -2.91
C ALA A 104 4.13 -7.04 -1.61
N SER A 105 5.02 -6.76 -0.66
CA SER A 105 5.01 -7.34 0.69
C SER A 105 3.68 -7.03 1.39
N HIS A 106 3.26 -5.76 1.35
CA HIS A 106 2.03 -5.32 1.96
C HIS A 106 0.78 -5.92 1.31
N TYR A 107 0.74 -6.03 0.00
CA TYR A 107 -0.34 -6.74 -0.72
C TYR A 107 -0.49 -8.19 -0.24
N THR A 108 0.64 -8.89 -0.09
CA THR A 108 0.68 -10.27 0.41
C THR A 108 0.22 -10.34 1.86
N ARG A 109 0.67 -9.41 2.70
CA ARG A 109 0.28 -9.32 4.12
C ARG A 109 -1.23 -9.22 4.27
N LEU A 110 -1.89 -8.34 3.53
CA LEU A 110 -3.35 -8.20 3.54
C LEU A 110 -4.04 -9.49 3.05
N GLY A 111 -3.45 -10.18 2.07
CA GLY A 111 -3.95 -11.45 1.57
C GLY A 111 -3.86 -12.60 2.58
N ASN A 112 -2.87 -12.56 3.47
CA ASN A 112 -2.63 -13.59 4.48
C ASN A 112 -3.47 -13.40 5.76
N LEU A 113 -4.25 -12.34 5.86
CA LEU A 113 -5.17 -12.16 6.99
C LEU A 113 -6.25 -13.25 6.97
N ASP A 114 -6.56 -13.82 8.13
CA ASP A 114 -7.55 -14.90 8.27
C ASP A 114 -8.96 -14.40 7.95
N LYS A 115 -9.35 -14.50 6.67
CA LYS A 115 -10.65 -14.08 6.17
C LYS A 115 -11.81 -14.91 6.70
N ALA A 116 -11.58 -16.13 7.19
CA ALA A 116 -12.66 -17.01 7.65
C ALA A 116 -13.36 -16.45 8.91
N ARG A 117 -12.62 -15.71 9.73
CA ARG A 117 -13.11 -15.09 10.97
C ARG A 117 -13.74 -13.71 10.78
N LEU A 118 -13.70 -13.17 9.57
CA LEU A 118 -14.19 -11.83 9.26
C LEU A 118 -15.65 -11.87 8.83
N THR A 119 -16.39 -10.85 9.26
CA THR A 119 -17.71 -10.52 8.70
C THR A 119 -17.59 -10.11 7.23
N ASP A 120 -18.69 -10.17 6.48
CA ASP A 120 -18.65 -9.85 5.05
C ASP A 120 -18.24 -8.40 4.77
N ILE A 121 -18.58 -7.47 5.67
CA ILE A 121 -18.14 -6.08 5.56
C ILE A 121 -16.64 -5.93 5.85
N GLU A 122 -16.08 -6.68 6.80
CA GLU A 122 -14.63 -6.68 7.08
C GLU A 122 -13.84 -7.30 5.92
N LYS A 123 -14.35 -8.38 5.31
CA LYS A 123 -13.78 -8.94 4.08
C LYS A 123 -13.80 -7.90 2.95
N SER A 124 -14.91 -7.21 2.78
CA SER A 124 -15.04 -6.15 1.76
C SER A 124 -14.04 -5.02 1.99
N ILE A 125 -13.81 -4.59 3.23
CA ILE A 125 -12.79 -3.60 3.56
C ILE A 125 -11.39 -4.12 3.20
N LEU A 126 -11.05 -5.36 3.53
CA LEU A 126 -9.76 -5.95 3.15
C LEU A 126 -9.57 -6.04 1.64
N ASP A 127 -10.62 -6.39 0.91
CA ASP A 127 -10.56 -6.47 -0.55
C ASP A 127 -10.33 -5.09 -1.17
N VAL A 128 -11.03 -4.05 -0.69
CA VAL A 128 -10.78 -2.66 -1.12
C VAL A 128 -9.36 -2.21 -0.76
N ARG A 129 -8.86 -2.53 0.44
CA ARG A 129 -7.45 -2.23 0.79
C ARG A 129 -6.48 -2.89 -0.19
N ARG A 130 -6.71 -4.15 -0.56
CA ARG A 130 -5.85 -4.86 -1.53
C ARG A 130 -5.92 -4.24 -2.92
N ASP A 131 -7.10 -3.82 -3.37
CA ASP A 131 -7.26 -3.14 -4.66
C ASP A 131 -6.58 -1.75 -4.65
N ASN A 132 -6.70 -1.01 -3.55
CA ASN A 132 -5.97 0.24 -3.33
C ASN A 132 -4.45 0.03 -3.43
N ILE A 133 -3.90 -1.04 -2.86
CA ILE A 133 -2.47 -1.37 -2.97
C ILE A 133 -2.06 -1.67 -4.43
N LYS A 134 -2.90 -2.34 -5.22
CA LYS A 134 -2.64 -2.53 -6.66
C LYS A 134 -2.64 -1.20 -7.40
N VAL A 135 -3.56 -0.29 -7.07
CA VAL A 135 -3.61 1.05 -7.66
C VAL A 135 -2.36 1.84 -7.27
N MET A 136 -1.94 1.80 -6.00
CA MET A 136 -0.69 2.41 -5.54
C MET A 136 0.51 1.89 -6.34
N GLN A 137 0.58 0.57 -6.57
CA GLN A 137 1.64 -0.02 -7.39
C GLN A 137 1.68 0.57 -8.80
N LYS A 138 0.54 0.61 -9.49
CA LYS A 138 0.44 1.15 -10.85
C LYS A 138 0.80 2.62 -10.92
N LEU A 139 0.34 3.43 -9.95
CA LEU A 139 0.67 4.84 -9.86
C LEU A 139 2.17 5.04 -9.66
N TYR A 140 2.78 4.28 -8.75
CA TYR A 140 4.21 4.36 -8.51
C TYR A 140 5.02 3.94 -9.74
N GLU A 141 4.65 2.86 -10.43
CA GLU A 141 5.27 2.42 -11.68
C GLU A 141 5.22 3.50 -12.77
N LYS A 142 4.07 4.21 -12.90
CA LYS A 142 3.96 5.38 -13.79
C LYS A 142 4.89 6.51 -13.39
N MET A 143 5.06 6.78 -12.11
CA MET A 143 6.03 7.78 -11.63
C MET A 143 7.46 7.37 -12.01
N GLN A 144 7.82 6.10 -11.81
CA GLN A 144 9.14 5.59 -12.17
C GLN A 144 9.41 5.75 -13.66
N ALA A 145 8.47 5.32 -14.51
CA ALA A 145 8.59 5.40 -15.95
C ALA A 145 8.77 6.85 -16.41
N LYS A 146 7.92 7.76 -15.92
CA LYS A 146 8.04 9.20 -16.17
C LYS A 146 9.40 9.75 -15.74
N ALA A 147 9.90 9.35 -14.57
CA ALA A 147 11.17 9.85 -14.03
C ALA A 147 12.39 9.42 -14.86
N ILE A 148 12.30 8.30 -15.59
CA ILE A 148 13.39 7.78 -16.43
C ILE A 148 13.12 7.92 -17.94
N GLY A 149 12.03 8.60 -18.32
CA GLY A 149 11.69 8.87 -19.72
C GLY A 149 11.18 7.66 -20.50
N ILE A 150 10.54 6.70 -19.83
CA ILE A 150 9.86 5.56 -20.47
C ILE A 150 8.35 5.83 -20.46
N ASP A 151 7.68 5.49 -21.57
CA ASP A 151 6.21 5.48 -21.65
C ASP A 151 5.67 4.07 -21.34
N LEU A 152 4.60 3.98 -20.55
CA LEU A 152 4.01 2.73 -20.02
C LEU A 152 2.59 2.49 -20.53
#